data_AF-A0A067PLL8-F1
#
_entry.id   AF-A0A067PLL8-F1
#
_cell.length_a   1.000
_cell.length_b   1.000
_cell.length_c   1.000
_cell.angle_alpha   90.00
_cell.angle_beta   90.00
_cell.angle_gamma   90.00
#
_symmetry.space_group_name_H-M   'P 1'
#
loop_
_entity.id
_entity.type
_entity.pdbx_description
1 polymer ?
#
loop_
_entity_poly.entity_id
_entity_poly.type
_entity_poly.pdbx_seq_one_letter_code
_entity_poly.pdbx_strand_id
1 'polypeptide(L)'
;MPPTRLALLVCDTPIPSVLSNYGSYHSIFHSLLQDSYPGKKSGVNSKLALSTSSLSSPVSTAPATPTIPSPPPPTPRTPAPTSPIDTHTRPVIRAPADTHTRPIFTAAYKRRGQQTAVAPYVRERVAAKVGIEELVAELDTHTLPIRKGILMPASPVVEARKVEGEGEEEWVLEAFDVVKGEYPDEETLGGYKGLLISGSAASAYENVEWINKLTEFVARVARTKPEVKIIGICFGHQIIARALSGTVVPNNGIWEVGPTKVELNEVGKELFGVSAFTIEQFHRDHVPSVPSPFLPIGSTPVCANQGMVLFYEDGRGVLGPAANGAANGTVNGSAVNGGAVKGPRSLKDVQILTLQGHPEFTDGIVEHIVEARVSVGVLDKPTAEDVRRRIGEKWANDGRGVVGRVVWGVLGFEG
;
A
#
# COMPACT_ATOMS: atom_id res chain seq x y z
N MET A 1 0.51 31.39 -13.10
CA MET A 1 1.77 30.66 -12.83
C MET A 1 1.58 29.25 -13.36
N PRO A 2 2.59 28.59 -13.93
CA PRO A 2 2.41 27.20 -14.36
C PRO A 2 1.98 26.32 -13.18
N PRO A 3 1.19 25.27 -13.43
CA PRO A 3 0.74 24.37 -12.38
C PRO A 3 1.93 23.72 -11.67
N THR A 4 1.79 23.48 -10.37
CA THR A 4 2.76 22.66 -9.64
C THR A 4 2.71 21.22 -10.14
N ARG A 5 3.84 20.72 -10.65
CA ARG A 5 3.91 19.34 -11.17
C ARG A 5 4.29 18.36 -10.07
N LEU A 6 3.55 17.26 -9.99
CA LEU A 6 3.83 16.12 -9.14
C LEU A 6 4.00 14.87 -10.02
N ALA A 7 4.99 14.05 -9.72
CA ALA A 7 5.19 12.76 -10.38
C ALA A 7 4.72 11.63 -9.46
N LEU A 8 3.95 10.68 -9.97
CA LEU A 8 3.56 9.44 -9.30
C LEU A 8 4.26 8.26 -9.98
N LEU A 9 5.15 7.58 -9.26
CA LEU A 9 5.73 6.31 -9.66
C LEU A 9 4.77 5.19 -9.30
N VAL A 10 4.08 4.67 -10.32
CA VAL A 10 3.07 3.60 -10.18
C VAL A 10 3.77 2.25 -10.19
N CYS A 11 3.74 1.56 -9.05
CA CYS A 11 4.47 0.32 -8.80
C CYS A 11 3.61 -0.95 -8.93
N ASP A 12 2.33 -0.81 -9.28
CA ASP A 12 1.41 -1.93 -9.47
C ASP A 12 0.14 -1.48 -10.22
N THR A 13 -0.74 -2.41 -10.55
CA THR A 13 -2.10 -2.12 -11.05
C THR A 13 -3.11 -2.54 -9.98
N PRO A 14 -4.13 -1.72 -9.68
CA PRO A 14 -5.18 -2.12 -8.75
C PRO A 14 -5.86 -3.41 -9.22
N ILE A 15 -6.27 -4.28 -8.29
CA ILE A 15 -7.02 -5.48 -8.64
C ILE A 15 -8.31 -5.11 -9.39
N PRO A 16 -8.88 -6.00 -10.25
CA PRO A 16 -9.98 -5.65 -11.14
C PRO A 16 -11.18 -4.97 -10.44
N SER A 17 -11.56 -5.45 -9.26
CA SER A 17 -12.66 -4.88 -8.48
C SER A 17 -12.35 -3.47 -7.93
N VAL A 18 -11.10 -3.19 -7.57
CA VAL A 18 -10.69 -1.82 -7.17
C VAL A 18 -10.61 -0.94 -8.41
N LEU A 19 -10.01 -1.42 -9.50
CA LEU A 19 -9.86 -0.68 -10.74
C LEU A 19 -11.23 -0.24 -11.31
N SER A 20 -12.23 -1.12 -11.29
CA SER A 20 -13.57 -0.81 -11.82
C SER A 20 -14.35 0.20 -10.97
N ASN A 21 -14.12 0.24 -9.66
CA ASN A 21 -14.90 1.08 -8.73
C ASN A 21 -14.19 2.39 -8.36
N TYR A 22 -12.86 2.39 -8.35
CA TYR A 22 -12.03 3.51 -7.85
C TYR A 22 -11.00 4.01 -8.87
N GLY A 23 -10.85 3.32 -10.01
CA GLY A 23 -9.90 3.69 -11.05
C GLY A 23 -8.47 3.21 -10.77
N SER A 24 -7.54 3.78 -11.53
CA SER A 24 -6.11 3.45 -11.43
C SER A 24 -5.48 4.02 -10.16
N TYR A 25 -4.24 3.64 -9.83
CA TYR A 25 -3.50 4.30 -8.75
C TYR A 25 -3.33 5.80 -8.98
N HIS A 26 -3.27 6.26 -10.23
CA HIS A 26 -3.32 7.70 -10.54
C HIS A 26 -4.61 8.32 -10.00
N SER A 27 -5.78 7.72 -10.29
CA SER A 27 -7.08 8.20 -9.79
C SER A 27 -7.19 8.16 -8.27
N ILE A 28 -6.68 7.11 -7.63
CA ILE A 28 -6.71 6.92 -6.18
C ILE A 28 -5.84 7.99 -5.48
N PHE A 29 -4.59 8.17 -5.91
CA PHE A 29 -3.71 9.20 -5.36
C PHE A 29 -4.21 10.61 -5.67
N HIS A 30 -4.74 10.83 -6.88
CA HIS A 30 -5.37 12.09 -7.24
C HIS A 30 -6.55 12.40 -6.32
N SER A 31 -7.39 11.42 -5.97
CA SER A 31 -8.49 11.61 -5.02
C SER A 31 -7.97 12.00 -3.64
N LEU A 32 -6.93 11.35 -3.12
CA LEU A 32 -6.30 11.73 -1.84
C LEU A 32 -5.84 13.20 -1.88
N LEU A 33 -5.03 13.55 -2.89
CA LEU A 33 -4.44 14.87 -3.05
C LEU A 33 -5.51 15.94 -3.27
N GLN A 34 -6.46 15.70 -4.16
CA GLN A 34 -7.58 16.59 -4.42
C GLN A 34 -8.38 16.82 -3.14
N ASP A 35 -8.63 15.77 -2.35
CA ASP A 35 -9.50 15.91 -1.20
C ASP A 35 -8.89 16.65 -0.04
N SER A 36 -7.58 16.54 0.13
CA SER A 36 -6.81 17.25 1.14
C SER A 36 -6.26 18.60 0.67
N TYR A 37 -6.51 19.01 -0.58
CA TYR A 37 -5.91 20.23 -1.13
C TYR A 37 -6.36 21.50 -0.39
N PRO A 38 -5.42 22.30 0.17
CA PRO A 38 -5.76 23.49 0.95
C PRO A 38 -6.44 24.58 0.12
N GLY A 39 -6.17 24.65 -1.19
CA GLY A 39 -6.75 25.65 -2.10
C GLY A 39 -8.21 25.38 -2.51
N LYS A 40 -8.91 24.41 -1.90
CA LYS A 40 -10.36 24.23 -2.13
C LYS A 40 -11.10 25.53 -1.77
N LYS A 41 -11.55 26.28 -2.78
CA LYS A 41 -12.53 27.36 -2.59
C LYS A 41 -13.74 26.74 -1.90
N SER A 42 -14.01 27.13 -0.65
CA SER A 42 -15.21 26.74 0.07
C SER A 42 -16.43 27.24 -0.72
N GLY A 43 -17.03 26.37 -1.54
CA GLY A 43 -18.19 26.75 -2.35
C GLY A 43 -18.36 26.04 -3.68
N VAL A 44 -18.51 24.71 -3.67
CA VAL A 44 -19.56 24.05 -4.47
C VAL A 44 -20.07 22.88 -3.63
N ASN A 45 -21.24 23.05 -3.01
CA ASN A 45 -22.02 21.92 -2.56
C ASN A 45 -22.35 21.07 -3.78
N SER A 46 -21.68 19.94 -3.98
CA SER A 46 -22.24 18.86 -4.80
C SER A 46 -23.38 18.22 -4.01
N LYS A 47 -24.47 18.99 -3.87
CA LYS A 47 -25.79 18.45 -3.57
C LYS A 47 -26.17 17.64 -4.82
N LEU A 48 -25.85 16.35 -4.83
CA LEU A 48 -26.55 15.42 -5.69
C LEU A 48 -27.96 15.27 -5.10
N ALA A 49 -28.79 16.28 -5.34
CA ALA A 49 -30.20 16.20 -5.09
C ALA A 49 -30.76 15.20 -6.11
N LEU A 50 -31.03 13.97 -5.66
CA LEU A 50 -31.97 13.10 -6.33
C LEU A 50 -33.33 13.81 -6.34
N SER A 51 -33.60 14.60 -7.38
CA SER A 51 -34.95 15.04 -7.69
C SER A 51 -35.69 13.84 -8.30
N THR A 52 -36.42 13.11 -7.47
CA THR A 52 -37.44 12.18 -7.94
C THR A 52 -38.56 12.99 -8.58
N SER A 53 -38.58 13.05 -9.91
CA SER A 53 -39.78 13.47 -10.63
C SER A 53 -40.67 12.25 -10.81
N SER A 54 -41.81 12.30 -10.13
CA SER A 54 -42.90 11.35 -10.25
C SER A 54 -43.52 11.43 -11.65
N LEU A 55 -43.47 10.33 -12.40
CA LEU A 55 -44.42 10.08 -13.47
C LEU A 55 -45.17 8.78 -13.17
N SER A 56 -46.47 8.94 -13.01
CA SER A 56 -47.44 7.92 -12.66
C SER A 56 -47.86 7.07 -13.87
N SER A 57 -47.81 5.74 -13.67
CA SER A 57 -48.74 4.71 -14.16
C SER A 57 -48.73 4.33 -15.67
N PRO A 58 -49.14 3.10 -16.07
CA PRO A 58 -50.02 2.19 -15.34
C PRO A 58 -49.60 0.71 -15.20
N VAL A 59 -50.25 0.13 -14.21
CA VAL A 59 -50.46 -1.28 -13.86
C VAL A 59 -50.59 -2.19 -15.09
N SER A 60 -49.77 -3.25 -15.13
CA SER A 60 -50.04 -4.46 -15.90
C SER A 60 -49.86 -5.67 -14.99
N THR A 61 -50.98 -6.36 -14.77
CA THR A 61 -51.11 -7.58 -13.96
C THR A 61 -50.70 -8.80 -14.78
N ALA A 62 -49.80 -9.62 -14.24
CA ALA A 62 -49.54 -10.98 -14.72
C ALA A 62 -49.31 -11.92 -13.51
N PRO A 63 -49.66 -13.22 -13.64
CA PRO A 63 -50.23 -14.00 -12.55
C PRO A 63 -49.19 -14.74 -11.68
N ALA A 64 -49.68 -15.16 -10.51
CA ALA A 64 -48.94 -15.84 -9.45
C ALA A 64 -48.30 -17.17 -9.91
N THR A 65 -47.01 -17.31 -9.63
CA THR A 65 -46.27 -18.57 -9.71
C THR A 65 -46.57 -19.43 -8.47
N PRO A 66 -46.88 -20.73 -8.61
CA PRO A 66 -47.18 -21.58 -7.47
C PRO A 66 -45.92 -21.90 -6.65
N THR A 67 -46.04 -21.74 -5.33
CA THR A 67 -45.05 -22.08 -4.31
C THR A 67 -44.88 -23.60 -4.19
N ILE A 68 -43.66 -24.08 -4.38
CA ILE A 68 -43.26 -25.46 -4.06
C ILE A 68 -42.81 -25.50 -2.59
N PRO A 69 -43.34 -26.40 -1.74
CA PRO A 69 -42.94 -26.49 -0.34
C PRO A 69 -41.55 -27.15 -0.19
N SER A 70 -40.72 -26.57 0.67
CA SER A 70 -39.40 -27.08 1.05
C SER A 70 -39.49 -28.44 1.77
N PRO A 71 -38.52 -29.36 1.58
CA PRO A 71 -38.49 -30.65 2.27
C PRO A 71 -38.16 -30.51 3.76
N PRO A 72 -38.64 -31.42 4.62
CA PRO A 72 -38.40 -31.37 6.06
C PRO A 72 -36.93 -31.70 6.42
N PRO A 73 -36.43 -31.22 7.58
CA PRO A 73 -35.06 -31.43 8.02
C PRO A 73 -34.81 -32.91 8.41
N PRO A 74 -33.56 -33.41 8.25
CA PRO A 74 -33.22 -34.78 8.58
C PRO A 74 -33.24 -35.04 10.10
N THR A 75 -33.71 -36.23 10.47
CA THR A 75 -33.77 -36.73 11.85
C THR A 75 -32.37 -37.01 12.43
N PRO A 76 -32.18 -36.82 13.76
CA PRO A 76 -30.89 -37.04 14.41
C PRO A 76 -30.54 -38.52 14.49
N ARG A 77 -29.32 -38.89 14.06
CA ARG A 77 -28.76 -40.24 14.20
C ARG A 77 -28.22 -40.45 15.61
N THR A 78 -28.62 -41.55 16.22
CA THR A 78 -28.15 -42.09 17.50
C THR A 78 -26.67 -42.51 17.41
N PRO A 79 -25.82 -42.26 18.41
CA PRO A 79 -24.45 -42.76 18.43
C PRO A 79 -24.41 -44.25 18.81
N ALA A 80 -23.62 -45.04 18.08
CA ALA A 80 -23.28 -46.42 18.41
C ALA A 80 -22.10 -46.48 19.41
N PRO A 81 -21.98 -47.55 20.22
CA PRO A 81 -21.28 -47.54 21.50
C PRO A 81 -19.75 -47.73 21.40
N THR A 82 -19.07 -47.20 22.42
CA THR A 82 -17.66 -47.35 22.75
C THR A 82 -17.33 -48.77 23.24
N SER A 83 -16.07 -49.19 23.05
CA SER A 83 -15.46 -50.35 23.70
C SER A 83 -13.97 -50.09 23.96
N PRO A 84 -13.36 -50.77 24.94
CA PRO A 84 -12.53 -50.10 25.95
C PRO A 84 -11.01 -50.25 25.77
N ILE A 85 -10.33 -49.26 26.35
CA ILE A 85 -9.05 -49.27 27.09
C ILE A 85 -8.21 -50.55 27.00
N ASP A 86 -6.96 -50.38 26.57
CA ASP A 86 -5.86 -51.22 27.04
C ASP A 86 -4.72 -50.36 27.60
N THR A 87 -4.24 -50.78 28.77
CA THR A 87 -3.32 -50.07 29.66
C THR A 87 -1.99 -50.80 29.70
N HIS A 88 -0.89 -50.16 29.33
CA HIS A 88 0.44 -50.61 29.76
C HIS A 88 1.38 -49.43 30.09
N THR A 89 1.50 -49.20 31.41
CA THR A 89 2.75 -49.00 32.20
C THR A 89 3.86 -48.07 31.69
N ARG A 90 3.90 -46.85 32.28
CA ARG A 90 4.98 -46.15 33.04
C ARG A 90 6.46 -46.57 32.83
N PRO A 91 7.46 -45.63 32.94
CA PRO A 91 7.62 -44.82 34.16
C PRO A 91 8.01 -43.34 34.01
N VAL A 92 7.73 -42.65 35.11
CA VAL A 92 8.05 -41.26 35.46
C VAL A 92 9.48 -41.19 36.03
N ILE A 93 10.28 -40.22 35.58
CA ILE A 93 11.47 -39.75 36.29
C ILE A 93 11.30 -38.26 36.59
N ARG A 94 11.57 -37.88 37.84
CA ARG A 94 11.46 -36.53 38.40
C ARG A 94 12.82 -35.81 38.40
N ALA A 95 12.77 -34.52 38.01
CA ALA A 95 13.55 -33.36 38.50
C ALA A 95 15.09 -33.33 38.25
N PRO A 96 15.79 -32.16 38.35
CA PRO A 96 15.36 -30.85 38.88
C PRO A 96 15.71 -29.61 38.03
N ALA A 97 15.28 -28.45 38.53
CA ALA A 97 15.71 -27.11 38.12
C ALA A 97 17.16 -26.83 38.54
N ASP A 98 17.93 -26.11 37.71
CA ASP A 98 18.78 -25.02 38.20
C ASP A 98 19.35 -24.11 37.08
N THR A 99 19.79 -22.96 37.57
CA THR A 99 20.29 -21.69 37.05
C THR A 99 21.43 -21.62 36.01
N HIS A 100 21.47 -20.46 35.34
CA HIS A 100 22.61 -19.66 34.85
C HIS A 100 23.34 -19.92 33.50
N THR A 101 23.76 -18.76 32.96
CA THR A 101 24.81 -18.43 31.98
C THR A 101 24.56 -18.56 30.47
N ARG A 102 24.60 -17.39 29.82
CA ARG A 102 24.88 -17.17 28.38
C ARG A 102 26.21 -17.83 27.98
N PRO A 103 26.37 -18.16 26.70
CA PRO A 103 27.49 -17.57 25.99
C PRO A 103 27.16 -17.02 24.60
N ILE A 104 27.92 -16.00 24.27
CA ILE A 104 28.09 -15.34 22.97
C ILE A 104 28.61 -16.38 21.96
N PHE A 105 27.99 -16.47 20.78
CA PHE A 105 28.58 -17.14 19.62
C PHE A 105 28.68 -16.17 18.44
N THR A 106 29.91 -15.76 18.18
CA THR A 106 30.41 -15.25 16.91
C THR A 106 30.45 -16.44 15.94
N ALA A 107 29.72 -16.37 14.82
CA ALA A 107 29.83 -17.35 13.74
C ALA A 107 30.16 -16.65 12.42
N ALA A 108 31.40 -16.81 11.98
CA ALA A 108 31.89 -16.46 10.66
C ALA A 108 31.24 -17.36 9.61
N TYR A 109 30.59 -16.77 8.59
CA TYR A 109 29.99 -17.51 7.50
C TYR A 109 31.02 -17.75 6.37
N LYS A 110 31.36 -19.03 6.17
CA LYS A 110 32.25 -19.51 5.11
C LYS A 110 31.42 -19.75 3.84
N ARG A 111 31.76 -19.08 2.73
CA ARG A 111 31.15 -19.33 1.41
C ARG A 111 31.45 -20.77 0.96
N ARG A 112 30.42 -21.54 0.62
CA ARG A 112 30.46 -22.60 -0.41
C ARG A 112 29.13 -22.64 -1.14
N GLY A 113 29.22 -22.73 -2.47
CA GLY A 113 28.09 -22.68 -3.37
C GLY A 113 27.11 -23.83 -3.17
N GLN A 114 25.83 -23.48 -3.20
CA GLN A 114 24.72 -24.40 -3.42
C GLN A 114 23.78 -23.71 -4.41
N GLN A 115 23.54 -24.38 -5.54
CA GLN A 115 22.38 -24.13 -6.39
C GLN A 115 21.14 -24.21 -5.49
N THR A 116 20.45 -23.08 -5.31
CA THR A 116 19.20 -23.04 -4.58
C THR A 116 18.09 -23.58 -5.48
N ALA A 117 17.48 -24.68 -5.04
CA ALA A 117 16.20 -25.13 -5.54
C ALA A 117 15.20 -23.96 -5.43
N VAL A 118 14.53 -23.67 -6.54
CA VAL A 118 13.46 -22.67 -6.60
C VAL A 118 12.38 -23.05 -5.59
N ALA A 119 12.11 -22.15 -4.62
CA ALA A 119 11.12 -22.38 -3.58
C ALA A 119 9.72 -22.68 -4.18
N PRO A 120 8.90 -23.55 -3.54
CA PRO A 120 7.58 -23.95 -4.04
C PRO A 120 6.67 -22.77 -4.43
N TYR A 121 6.84 -21.62 -3.77
CA TYR A 121 6.08 -20.39 -3.98
C TYR A 121 6.23 -19.77 -5.39
N VAL A 122 7.36 -19.98 -6.07
CA VAL A 122 7.59 -19.42 -7.43
C VAL A 122 6.88 -20.24 -8.50
N ARG A 123 6.70 -21.55 -8.30
CA ARG A 123 5.99 -22.43 -9.26
C ARG A 123 4.50 -22.12 -9.31
N GLU A 124 3.91 -21.80 -8.15
CA GLU A 124 2.48 -21.51 -8.04
C GLU A 124 2.09 -20.19 -8.73
N ARG A 125 2.98 -19.18 -8.69
CA ARG A 125 2.77 -17.90 -9.40
C ARG A 125 2.98 -17.99 -10.91
N VAL A 126 3.91 -18.82 -11.38
CA VAL A 126 4.06 -19.09 -12.82
C VAL A 126 2.82 -19.82 -13.33
N ALA A 127 2.28 -20.80 -12.59
CA ALA A 127 1.06 -21.51 -12.98
C ALA A 127 -0.17 -20.60 -13.05
N ALA A 128 -0.35 -19.68 -12.10
CA ALA A 128 -1.44 -18.72 -12.12
C ALA A 128 -1.32 -17.70 -13.27
N LYS A 129 -0.09 -17.31 -13.65
CA LYS A 129 0.16 -16.39 -14.78
C LYS A 129 0.00 -17.08 -16.14
N VAL A 130 0.47 -18.33 -16.26
CA VAL A 130 0.30 -19.18 -17.46
C VAL A 130 -1.18 -19.52 -17.68
N GLY A 131 -1.94 -19.84 -16.63
CA GLY A 131 -3.36 -20.14 -16.74
C GLY A 131 -4.24 -18.95 -17.16
N ILE A 132 -3.79 -17.71 -16.92
CA ILE A 132 -4.46 -16.50 -17.41
C ILE A 132 -4.12 -16.26 -18.89
N GLU A 133 -2.87 -16.50 -19.31
CA GLU A 133 -2.46 -16.36 -20.71
C GLU A 133 -3.11 -17.43 -21.62
N GLU A 134 -3.29 -18.68 -21.15
CA GLU A 134 -4.02 -19.73 -21.88
C GLU A 134 -5.52 -19.41 -22.03
N LEU A 135 -6.17 -18.84 -21.01
CA LEU A 135 -7.58 -18.45 -21.09
C LEU A 135 -7.83 -17.31 -22.10
N VAL A 136 -6.84 -16.42 -22.28
CA VAL A 136 -6.91 -15.34 -23.26
C VAL A 136 -6.68 -15.89 -24.68
N ALA A 137 -5.86 -16.93 -24.85
CA ALA A 137 -5.62 -17.57 -26.15
C ALA A 137 -6.80 -18.43 -26.64
N GLU A 138 -7.59 -19.04 -25.73
CA GLU A 138 -8.77 -19.84 -26.09
C GLU A 138 -9.95 -18.99 -26.60
N LEU A 139 -9.99 -17.69 -26.29
CA LEU A 139 -11.00 -16.76 -26.78
C LEU A 139 -10.75 -16.29 -28.24
N ASP A 140 -9.55 -16.49 -28.79
CA ASP A 140 -9.16 -15.98 -30.11
C ASP A 140 -9.30 -16.98 -31.27
N THR A 141 -9.74 -18.23 -31.03
CA THR A 141 -9.73 -19.28 -32.09
C THR A 141 -11.07 -19.94 -32.43
N HIS A 142 -12.21 -19.45 -31.95
CA HIS A 142 -13.52 -20.02 -32.32
C HIS A 142 -14.40 -19.05 -33.11
N THR A 143 -14.32 -19.17 -34.44
CA THR A 143 -15.32 -18.66 -35.39
C THR A 143 -16.54 -19.59 -35.39
N LEU A 144 -17.69 -19.09 -34.93
CA LEU A 144 -19.00 -19.75 -35.09
C LEU A 144 -19.94 -18.88 -35.95
N PRO A 145 -20.86 -19.49 -36.72
CA PRO A 145 -21.39 -18.91 -37.95
C PRO A 145 -22.50 -17.88 -37.73
N ILE A 146 -22.43 -16.84 -38.57
CA ILE A 146 -23.35 -15.70 -38.65
C ILE A 146 -24.78 -16.18 -39.02
N ARG A 147 -25.76 -15.96 -38.14
CA ARG A 147 -27.18 -15.86 -38.52
C ARG A 147 -27.55 -14.39 -38.69
N LYS A 148 -28.14 -14.10 -39.86
CA LYS A 148 -28.63 -12.80 -40.31
C LYS A 148 -29.56 -12.12 -39.30
N GLY A 149 -29.23 -10.87 -38.99
CA GLY A 149 -30.16 -9.74 -39.06
C GLY A 149 -30.98 -9.43 -37.81
N ILE A 150 -30.37 -8.73 -36.86
CA ILE A 150 -30.98 -7.60 -36.13
C ILE A 150 -29.89 -6.52 -36.04
N LEU A 151 -30.16 -5.34 -36.61
CA LEU A 151 -29.31 -4.16 -36.50
C LEU A 151 -29.38 -3.67 -35.04
N MET A 152 -28.33 -3.94 -34.26
CA MET A 152 -28.11 -3.25 -32.99
C MET A 152 -27.60 -1.84 -33.32
N PRO A 153 -28.12 -0.76 -32.70
CA PRO A 153 -27.51 0.55 -32.85
C PRO A 153 -26.09 0.50 -32.31
N ALA A 154 -25.15 1.17 -32.99
CA ALA A 154 -23.80 1.35 -32.50
C ALA A 154 -23.84 1.83 -31.04
N SER A 155 -23.11 1.15 -30.16
CA SER A 155 -22.81 1.68 -28.83
C SER A 155 -22.29 3.11 -29.01
N PRO A 156 -22.81 4.10 -28.26
CA PRO A 156 -22.26 5.43 -28.36
C PRO A 156 -20.80 5.33 -27.96
N VAL A 157 -19.92 5.72 -28.89
CA VAL A 157 -18.56 6.14 -28.54
C VAL A 157 -18.77 7.22 -27.50
N VAL A 158 -18.48 6.91 -26.23
CA VAL A 158 -18.42 7.91 -25.18
C VAL A 158 -17.16 8.70 -25.50
N GLU A 159 -17.30 9.70 -26.37
CA GLU A 159 -16.33 10.78 -26.45
C GLU A 159 -16.18 11.31 -25.03
N ALA A 160 -14.94 11.32 -24.54
CA ALA A 160 -14.58 11.96 -23.30
C ALA A 160 -15.10 13.39 -23.37
N ARG A 161 -16.21 13.66 -22.67
CA ARG A 161 -16.78 14.98 -22.60
C ARG A 161 -15.76 15.82 -21.85
N LYS A 162 -14.99 16.62 -22.59
CA LYS A 162 -14.15 17.67 -22.06
C LYS A 162 -15.06 18.55 -21.22
N VAL A 163 -14.98 18.39 -19.89
CA VAL A 163 -15.57 19.36 -18.98
C VAL A 163 -14.67 20.57 -19.11
N GLU A 164 -15.04 21.49 -20.01
CA GLU A 164 -14.43 22.82 -20.07
C GLU A 164 -14.92 23.59 -18.84
N GLY A 165 -14.29 23.28 -17.70
CA GLY A 165 -14.14 24.21 -16.60
C GLY A 165 -12.81 24.90 -16.79
N GLU A 166 -12.83 26.14 -17.29
CA GLU A 166 -11.67 27.02 -17.33
C GLU A 166 -11.28 27.42 -15.89
N GLY A 167 -10.63 26.51 -15.19
CA GLY A 167 -9.76 26.81 -14.07
C GLY A 167 -8.41 26.21 -14.41
N GLU A 168 -7.36 27.02 -14.49
CA GLU A 168 -6.00 26.48 -14.51
C GLU A 168 -5.84 25.67 -13.21
N GLU A 169 -5.67 24.35 -13.31
CA GLU A 169 -5.41 23.53 -12.13
C GLU A 169 -4.13 24.05 -11.46
N GLU A 170 -4.16 24.28 -10.14
CA GLU A 170 -2.98 24.81 -9.44
C GLU A 170 -1.85 23.78 -9.33
N TRP A 171 -2.17 22.51 -9.59
CA TRP A 171 -1.25 21.38 -9.60
C TRP A 171 -1.69 20.32 -10.61
N VAL A 172 -0.75 19.51 -11.07
CA VAL A 172 -0.99 18.34 -11.94
C VAL A 172 -0.26 17.12 -11.38
N LEU A 173 -0.86 15.94 -11.52
CA LEU A 173 -0.25 14.67 -11.17
C LEU A 173 -0.01 13.84 -12.42
N GLU A 174 1.25 13.59 -12.74
CA GLU A 174 1.67 12.78 -13.88
C GLU A 174 2.11 11.40 -13.39
N ALA A 175 1.53 10.33 -13.95
CA ALA A 175 1.85 8.97 -13.55
C ALA A 175 2.87 8.32 -14.51
N PHE A 176 3.79 7.55 -13.93
CA PHE A 176 4.83 6.80 -14.63
C PHE A 176 4.79 5.34 -14.20
N ASP A 177 4.59 4.40 -15.13
CA ASP A 177 4.57 2.97 -14.85
C ASP A 177 6.00 2.42 -14.74
N VAL A 178 6.54 2.41 -13.52
CA VAL A 178 7.92 1.98 -13.27
C VAL A 178 8.10 0.47 -13.44
N VAL A 179 7.02 -0.31 -13.42
CA VAL A 179 7.06 -1.74 -13.71
C VAL A 179 7.39 -1.97 -15.19
N LYS A 180 6.90 -1.07 -16.07
CA LYS A 180 7.24 -1.02 -17.50
C LYS A 180 8.52 -0.23 -17.79
N GLY A 181 9.19 0.30 -16.78
CA GLY A 181 10.41 1.09 -16.94
C GLY A 181 10.17 2.54 -17.38
N GLU A 182 8.95 3.05 -17.21
CA GLU A 182 8.63 4.46 -17.46
C GLU A 182 9.02 5.29 -16.24
N TYR A 183 9.75 6.38 -16.47
CA TYR A 183 10.20 7.32 -15.44
C TYR A 183 10.16 8.75 -15.99
N PRO A 184 10.08 9.77 -15.12
CA PRO A 184 10.31 11.14 -15.56
C PRO A 184 11.71 11.30 -16.17
N ASP A 185 11.80 12.02 -17.28
CA ASP A 185 13.08 12.32 -17.93
C ASP A 185 13.96 13.18 -17.03
N GLU A 186 15.28 12.95 -17.07
CA GLU A 186 16.25 13.63 -16.20
C GLU A 186 16.20 15.17 -16.30
N GLU A 187 15.94 15.66 -17.52
CA GLU A 187 15.81 17.09 -17.82
C GLU A 187 14.54 17.70 -17.19
N THR A 188 13.46 16.92 -17.12
CA THR A 188 12.17 17.36 -16.56
C THR A 188 12.07 17.15 -15.06
N LEU A 189 12.88 16.25 -14.50
CA LEU A 189 12.80 15.80 -13.11
C LEU A 189 12.89 16.96 -12.11
N GLY A 190 13.75 17.96 -12.37
CA GLY A 190 13.88 19.15 -11.51
C GLY A 190 12.68 20.09 -11.55
N GLY A 191 11.76 19.91 -12.49
CA GLY A 191 10.52 20.67 -12.59
C GLY A 191 9.36 20.12 -11.74
N TYR A 192 9.53 18.94 -11.12
CA TYR A 192 8.53 18.39 -10.20
C TYR A 192 8.79 18.87 -8.78
N LYS A 193 7.72 19.27 -8.09
CA LYS A 193 7.80 19.65 -6.67
C LYS A 193 7.85 18.42 -5.75
N GLY A 194 7.25 17.32 -6.20
CA GLY A 194 7.19 16.09 -5.45
C GLY A 194 7.15 14.85 -6.33
N LEU A 195 7.76 13.79 -5.83
CA LEU A 195 7.79 12.44 -6.37
C LEU A 195 7.09 11.51 -5.36
N LEU A 196 5.90 11.02 -5.70
CA LEU A 196 5.14 10.06 -4.93
C LEU A 196 5.42 8.65 -5.44
N ILE A 197 5.53 7.68 -4.54
CA ILE A 197 5.80 6.27 -4.86
C ILE A 197 4.68 5.43 -4.26
N SER A 198 3.93 4.72 -5.11
CA SER A 198 2.76 3.96 -4.70
C SER A 198 3.11 2.68 -3.93
N GLY A 199 2.07 2.06 -3.36
CA GLY A 199 2.13 0.66 -2.93
C GLY A 199 2.30 -0.31 -4.10
N SER A 200 2.60 -1.57 -3.76
CA SER A 200 2.66 -2.71 -4.68
C SER A 200 2.43 -4.02 -3.93
N ALA A 201 1.87 -5.02 -4.60
CA ALA A 201 1.78 -6.38 -4.10
C ALA A 201 3.12 -7.16 -4.23
N ALA A 202 4.11 -6.58 -4.91
CA ALA A 202 5.47 -7.11 -4.95
C ALA A 202 6.19 -6.89 -3.61
N SER A 203 7.18 -7.74 -3.32
CA SER A 203 8.00 -7.59 -2.13
C SER A 203 9.21 -6.72 -2.43
N ALA A 204 9.37 -5.58 -1.73
CA ALA A 204 10.41 -4.59 -2.03
C ALA A 204 11.85 -5.09 -1.84
N TYR A 205 12.04 -6.20 -1.13
CA TYR A 205 13.34 -6.87 -0.96
C TYR A 205 13.70 -7.83 -2.11
N GLU A 206 12.78 -8.11 -3.04
CA GLU A 206 13.06 -8.99 -4.16
C GLU A 206 14.12 -8.37 -5.09
N ASN A 207 15.01 -9.23 -5.59
CA ASN A 207 16.06 -8.86 -6.54
C ASN A 207 15.56 -9.04 -7.97
N VAL A 208 14.57 -8.24 -8.37
CA VAL A 208 14.04 -8.21 -9.74
C VAL A 208 14.37 -6.87 -10.38
N GLU A 209 14.52 -6.88 -11.71
CA GLU A 209 15.12 -5.78 -12.46
C GLU A 209 14.42 -4.43 -12.23
N TRP A 210 13.09 -4.38 -12.34
CA TRP A 210 12.34 -3.13 -12.18
C TRP A 210 12.42 -2.59 -10.74
N ILE A 211 12.44 -3.45 -9.72
CA ILE A 211 12.61 -3.04 -8.31
C ILE A 211 14.01 -2.48 -8.09
N ASN A 212 15.04 -3.10 -8.66
CA ASN A 212 16.41 -2.61 -8.58
C ASN A 212 16.55 -1.24 -9.26
N LYS A 213 16.01 -1.09 -10.47
CA LYS A 213 15.98 0.19 -11.20
C LYS A 213 15.25 1.27 -10.42
N LEU A 214 14.09 0.95 -9.83
CA LEU A 214 13.35 1.89 -8.98
C LEU A 214 14.17 2.28 -7.74
N THR A 215 14.81 1.31 -7.08
CA THR A 215 15.64 1.56 -5.89
C THR A 215 16.82 2.49 -6.24
N GLU A 216 17.50 2.25 -7.36
CA GLU A 216 18.59 3.08 -7.85
C GLU A 216 18.11 4.48 -8.26
N PHE A 217 16.97 4.58 -8.94
CA PHE A 217 16.33 5.84 -9.31
C PHE A 217 16.05 6.68 -8.07
N VAL A 218 15.35 6.12 -7.07
CA VAL A 218 15.01 6.81 -5.81
C VAL A 218 16.26 7.28 -5.08
N ALA A 219 17.28 6.41 -4.96
CA ALA A 219 18.54 6.74 -4.31
C ALA A 219 19.28 7.89 -5.02
N ARG A 220 19.16 7.97 -6.35
CA ARG A 220 19.75 9.02 -7.18
C ARG A 220 18.98 10.33 -7.04
N VAL A 221 17.66 10.33 -7.17
CA VAL A 221 16.82 11.54 -7.01
C VAL A 221 17.04 12.14 -5.62
N ALA A 222 16.99 11.33 -4.56
CA ALA A 222 17.18 11.78 -3.18
C ALA A 222 18.53 12.49 -2.94
N ARG A 223 19.59 12.12 -3.67
CA ARG A 223 20.93 12.71 -3.54
C ARG A 223 21.19 13.88 -4.48
N THR A 224 20.67 13.80 -5.70
CA THR A 224 21.04 14.72 -6.80
C THR A 224 20.02 15.83 -7.05
N LYS A 225 18.77 15.65 -6.60
CA LYS A 225 17.67 16.60 -6.74
C LYS A 225 17.00 16.83 -5.39
N PRO A 226 17.73 17.31 -4.36
CA PRO A 226 17.19 17.47 -3.01
C PRO A 226 15.99 18.42 -2.94
N GLU A 227 15.79 19.30 -3.92
CA GLU A 227 14.63 20.17 -4.09
C GLU A 227 13.33 19.40 -4.40
N VAL A 228 13.42 18.21 -4.98
CA VAL A 228 12.27 17.33 -5.27
C VAL A 228 11.93 16.56 -4.00
N LYS A 229 10.76 16.84 -3.42
CA LYS A 229 10.27 16.10 -2.24
C LYS A 229 9.96 14.65 -2.61
N ILE A 230 10.25 13.69 -1.75
CA ILE A 230 9.91 12.28 -2.00
C ILE A 230 8.91 11.79 -0.97
N ILE A 231 7.83 11.17 -1.44
CA ILE A 231 6.76 10.62 -0.60
C ILE A 231 6.58 9.14 -0.93
N GLY A 232 6.78 8.24 0.03
CA GLY A 232 6.65 6.80 -0.18
C GLY A 232 5.54 6.18 0.65
N ILE A 233 4.66 5.41 0.01
CA ILE A 233 3.51 4.74 0.64
C ILE A 233 3.67 3.22 0.55
N CYS A 234 3.57 2.51 1.68
CA CYS A 234 3.68 1.06 1.79
C CYS A 234 4.93 0.48 1.10
N PHE A 235 4.80 -0.14 -0.07
CA PHE A 235 5.95 -0.55 -0.89
C PHE A 235 6.91 0.62 -1.17
N GLY A 236 6.40 1.81 -1.46
CA GLY A 236 7.22 3.01 -1.64
C GLY A 236 8.03 3.39 -0.39
N HIS A 237 7.47 3.24 0.80
CA HIS A 237 8.21 3.41 2.07
C HIS A 237 9.38 2.42 2.17
N GLN A 238 9.13 1.16 1.82
CA GLN A 238 10.12 0.09 1.86
C GLN A 238 11.23 0.29 0.81
N ILE A 239 10.87 0.72 -0.40
CA ILE A 239 11.83 1.05 -1.47
C ILE A 239 12.73 2.20 -1.05
N ILE A 240 12.19 3.27 -0.45
CA ILE A 240 12.99 4.40 0.03
C ILE A 240 13.96 3.93 1.12
N ALA A 241 13.51 3.10 2.07
CA ALA A 241 14.38 2.51 3.08
C ALA A 241 15.53 1.74 2.42
N ARG A 242 15.20 0.81 1.50
CA ARG A 242 16.20 0.01 0.77
C ARG A 242 17.18 0.89 -0.03
N ALA A 243 16.69 1.92 -0.71
CA ALA A 243 17.47 2.84 -1.52
C ALA A 243 18.50 3.64 -0.71
N LEU A 244 18.20 3.88 0.58
CA LEU A 244 18.98 4.73 1.48
C LEU A 244 19.55 3.94 2.66
N SER A 245 20.06 2.73 2.37
CA SER A 245 20.83 1.86 3.27
C SER A 245 20.04 1.20 4.41
N GLY A 246 18.71 1.24 4.36
CA GLY A 246 17.83 0.43 5.20
C GLY A 246 17.67 -1.00 4.68
N THR A 247 16.95 -1.81 5.44
CA THR A 247 16.60 -3.19 5.08
C THR A 247 15.08 -3.34 5.06
N VAL A 248 14.57 -4.24 4.23
CA VAL A 248 13.16 -4.64 4.19
C VAL A 248 13.12 -6.15 4.36
N VAL A 249 12.23 -6.64 5.22
CA VAL A 249 12.08 -8.08 5.48
C VAL A 249 10.60 -8.46 5.57
N PRO A 250 10.26 -9.75 5.37
CA PRO A 250 8.94 -10.26 5.77
C PRO A 250 8.70 -10.02 7.27
N ASN A 251 7.49 -9.62 7.64
CA ASN A 251 7.08 -9.46 9.03
C ASN A 251 6.69 -10.81 9.67
N ASN A 252 7.54 -11.83 9.48
CA ASN A 252 7.30 -13.21 9.94
C ASN A 252 5.93 -13.80 9.55
N GLY A 253 5.37 -13.37 8.42
CA GLY A 253 4.05 -13.79 7.93
C GLY A 253 2.86 -13.12 8.63
N ILE A 254 3.11 -12.17 9.54
CA ILE A 254 2.06 -11.41 10.23
C ILE A 254 1.56 -10.31 9.29
N TRP A 255 0.26 -10.35 9.02
CA TRP A 255 -0.46 -9.31 8.30
C TRP A 255 -0.90 -8.19 9.25
N GLU A 256 -0.72 -6.94 8.81
CA GLU A 256 -1.43 -5.80 9.36
C GLU A 256 -2.32 -5.22 8.25
N VAL A 257 -3.63 -5.42 8.39
CA VAL A 257 -4.61 -5.10 7.37
C VAL A 257 -5.77 -4.33 7.99
N GLY A 258 -6.35 -3.38 7.27
CA GLY A 258 -7.54 -2.64 7.69
C GLY A 258 -7.28 -1.41 8.57
N PRO A 259 -8.34 -0.76 9.07
CA PRO A 259 -8.24 0.47 9.84
C PRO A 259 -7.42 0.29 11.11
N THR A 260 -6.26 0.93 11.19
CA THR A 260 -5.32 0.71 12.29
C THR A 260 -4.85 2.03 12.87
N LYS A 261 -4.98 2.18 14.19
CA LYS A 261 -4.49 3.34 14.92
C LYS A 261 -2.97 3.27 15.05
N VAL A 262 -2.29 4.28 14.54
CA VAL A 262 -0.84 4.46 14.64
C VAL A 262 -0.56 5.45 15.75
N GLU A 263 0.18 5.02 16.77
CA GLU A 263 0.65 5.90 17.84
C GLU A 263 1.91 6.65 17.39
N LEU A 264 1.90 7.97 17.51
CA LEU A 264 2.99 8.83 17.05
C LEU A 264 3.99 9.11 18.17
N ASN A 265 5.27 9.12 17.82
CA ASN A 265 6.31 9.65 18.71
C ASN A 265 6.34 11.19 18.61
N GLU A 266 7.26 11.84 19.32
CA GLU A 266 7.35 13.32 19.31
C GLU A 266 7.54 13.91 17.91
N VAL A 267 8.37 13.28 17.06
CA VAL A 267 8.56 13.73 15.67
C VAL A 267 7.26 13.60 14.87
N GLY A 268 6.55 12.48 15.01
CA GLY A 268 5.25 12.30 14.37
C GLY A 268 4.20 13.29 14.87
N LYS A 269 4.15 13.57 16.18
CA LYS A 269 3.23 14.56 16.76
C LYS A 269 3.46 15.95 16.19
N GLU A 270 4.73 16.36 16.07
CA GLU A 270 5.10 17.64 15.46
C GLU A 270 4.71 17.71 13.99
N LEU A 271 4.91 16.63 13.23
CA LEU A 271 4.56 16.57 11.81
C LEU A 271 3.05 16.61 11.56
N PHE A 272 2.28 15.82 12.31
CA PHE A 272 0.86 15.59 12.03
C PHE A 272 -0.09 16.41 12.91
N GLY A 273 0.41 17.06 13.95
CA GLY A 273 -0.40 17.89 14.86
C GLY A 273 -1.39 17.10 15.73
N VAL A 274 -1.22 15.77 15.80
CA VAL A 274 -2.08 14.84 16.57
C VAL A 274 -1.21 13.84 17.33
N SER A 275 -1.74 13.22 18.39
CA SER A 275 -1.02 12.18 19.14
C SER A 275 -1.01 10.82 18.45
N ALA A 276 -2.00 10.59 17.59
CA ALA A 276 -2.19 9.37 16.83
C ALA A 276 -3.10 9.67 15.63
N PHE A 277 -3.05 8.84 14.61
CA PHE A 277 -4.02 8.84 13.52
C PHE A 277 -4.42 7.39 13.19
N THR A 278 -5.56 7.22 12.53
CA THR A 278 -6.03 5.92 12.03
C THR A 278 -6.07 5.96 10.51
N ILE A 279 -5.34 5.05 9.87
CA ILE A 279 -5.33 4.87 8.40
C ILE A 279 -5.46 3.39 8.07
N GLU A 280 -5.75 3.10 6.81
CA GLU A 280 -5.74 1.72 6.31
C GLU A 280 -4.32 1.16 6.34
N GLN A 281 -4.19 -0.09 6.76
CA GLN A 281 -2.97 -0.88 6.61
C GLN A 281 -3.22 -1.99 5.60
N PHE A 282 -2.20 -2.36 4.82
CA PHE A 282 -2.25 -3.56 4.00
C PHE A 282 -0.84 -4.05 3.70
N HIS A 283 -0.18 -4.65 4.70
CA HIS A 283 1.18 -5.13 4.53
C HIS A 283 1.49 -6.36 5.38
N ARG A 284 2.51 -7.10 4.93
CA ARG A 284 3.11 -8.25 5.64
C ARG A 284 4.64 -8.23 5.60
N ASP A 285 5.20 -7.19 5.00
CA ASP A 285 6.62 -6.91 4.86
C ASP A 285 6.86 -5.56 5.54
N HIS A 286 8.01 -5.37 6.19
CA HIS A 286 8.27 -4.15 6.95
C HIS A 286 9.73 -3.73 6.91
N VAL A 287 9.97 -2.47 7.30
CA VAL A 287 11.30 -1.94 7.58
C VAL A 287 11.58 -2.14 9.08
N PRO A 288 12.44 -3.09 9.48
CA PRO A 288 12.59 -3.47 10.89
C PRO A 288 13.33 -2.43 11.72
N SER A 289 14.12 -1.56 11.08
CA SER A 289 14.88 -0.48 11.72
C SER A 289 14.95 0.73 10.81
N VAL A 290 14.72 1.92 11.36
CA VAL A 290 14.85 3.18 10.63
C VAL A 290 16.32 3.45 10.31
N PRO A 291 16.73 3.59 9.03
CA PRO A 291 18.10 3.88 8.66
C PRO A 291 18.49 5.32 8.99
N SER A 292 19.70 5.56 9.48
CA SER A 292 20.24 6.92 9.60
C SER A 292 20.39 7.57 8.21
N PRO A 293 20.05 8.85 8.02
CA PRO A 293 19.67 9.86 9.03
C PRO A 293 18.16 10.06 9.21
N PHE A 294 17.33 9.09 8.83
CA PHE A 294 15.88 9.21 9.04
C PHE A 294 15.51 9.16 10.52
N LEU A 295 14.40 9.82 10.86
CA LEU A 295 13.74 9.71 12.15
C LEU A 295 12.47 8.87 12.04
N PRO A 296 12.18 7.99 13.02
CA PRO A 296 10.91 7.29 13.10
C PRO A 296 9.76 8.29 13.33
N ILE A 297 8.55 7.98 12.85
CA ILE A 297 7.35 8.79 13.02
C ILE A 297 6.38 8.18 14.04
N GLY A 298 6.19 6.87 13.98
CA GLY A 298 5.17 6.19 14.77
C GLY A 298 5.25 4.68 14.65
N SER A 299 4.44 4.00 15.44
CA SER A 299 4.45 2.55 15.55
C SER A 299 3.07 1.97 15.88
N THR A 300 3.00 0.66 15.78
CA THR A 300 1.86 -0.19 16.15
C THR A 300 2.41 -1.41 16.88
N PRO A 301 1.57 -2.21 17.56
CA PRO A 301 2.01 -3.48 18.13
C PRO A 301 2.59 -4.47 17.10
N VAL A 302 2.18 -4.38 15.82
CA VAL A 302 2.61 -5.29 14.75
C VAL A 302 3.83 -4.77 13.98
N CYS A 303 3.94 -3.45 13.81
CA CYS A 303 5.04 -2.82 13.07
C CYS A 303 5.65 -1.66 13.86
N ALA A 304 6.93 -1.79 14.19
CA ALA A 304 7.70 -0.80 14.95
C ALA A 304 8.01 0.48 14.15
N ASN A 305 7.95 0.42 12.83
CA ASN A 305 8.21 1.55 11.94
C ASN A 305 7.01 1.74 10.99
N GLN A 306 6.06 2.58 11.39
CA GLN A 306 4.91 2.94 10.56
C GLN A 306 5.20 4.09 9.60
N GLY A 307 6.39 4.66 9.66
CA GLY A 307 6.79 5.79 8.85
C GLY A 307 8.10 6.38 9.32
N MET A 308 8.82 6.98 8.39
CA MET A 308 10.08 7.65 8.66
C MET A 308 10.19 8.92 7.83
N VAL A 309 10.90 9.90 8.38
CA VAL A 309 11.08 11.23 7.81
C VAL A 309 12.56 11.59 7.72
N LEU A 310 12.94 12.30 6.65
CA LEU A 310 14.23 12.95 6.51
C LEU A 310 14.02 14.45 6.32
N PHE A 311 14.69 15.25 7.15
CA PHE A 311 14.71 16.71 7.05
C PHE A 311 15.96 17.18 6.29
N TYR A 312 15.97 18.40 5.79
CA TYR A 312 17.21 19.05 5.35
C TYR A 312 18.12 19.42 6.54
N GLU A 313 19.43 19.39 6.34
CA GLU A 313 20.41 19.98 7.27
C GLU A 313 20.72 21.40 6.80
N ASP A 314 20.45 22.42 7.63
CA ASP A 314 20.76 23.83 7.35
C ASP A 314 20.31 24.35 5.96
N GLY A 315 19.19 23.83 5.44
CA GLY A 315 18.67 24.19 4.12
C GLY A 315 19.35 23.51 2.93
N ARG A 316 20.19 22.49 3.16
CA ARG A 316 20.82 21.63 2.14
C ARG A 316 20.45 20.16 2.35
N GLY A 317 20.42 19.38 1.27
CA GLY A 317 20.20 17.93 1.31
C GLY A 317 21.21 17.23 2.22
N VAL A 318 20.73 16.37 3.12
CA VAL A 318 21.56 15.64 4.10
C VAL A 318 22.38 14.53 3.43
N LEU A 319 21.88 14.03 2.31
CA LEU A 319 22.49 12.92 1.60
C LEU A 319 23.57 13.48 0.65
N GLY A 320 24.83 13.41 1.08
CA GLY A 320 25.97 13.78 0.23
C GLY A 320 26.09 12.91 -1.05
N PRO A 321 26.95 13.30 -2.02
CA PRO A 321 27.20 12.49 -3.22
C PRO A 321 27.69 11.09 -2.82
N ALA A 322 27.21 10.05 -3.50
CA ALA A 322 27.63 8.69 -3.23
C ALA A 322 29.16 8.58 -3.39
N ALA A 323 29.86 8.13 -2.35
CA ALA A 323 31.25 7.70 -2.50
C ALA A 323 31.27 6.54 -3.49
N ASN A 324 31.99 6.69 -4.61
CA ASN A 324 32.10 5.67 -5.64
C ASN A 324 32.60 4.35 -5.04
N GLY A 325 31.70 3.37 -4.93
CA GLY A 325 32.01 1.95 -4.76
C GLY A 325 32.88 1.56 -3.56
N ALA A 326 32.28 1.35 -2.40
CA ALA A 326 32.72 0.34 -1.44
C ALA A 326 31.65 0.09 -0.38
N ALA A 327 31.32 -1.20 -0.18
CA ALA A 327 30.74 -1.66 1.06
C ALA A 327 31.69 -1.30 2.23
N ASN A 328 31.12 -0.99 3.40
CA ASN A 328 31.82 -0.63 4.64
C ASN A 328 32.65 0.67 4.57
N GLY A 329 31.96 1.80 4.70
CA GLY A 329 32.56 3.02 5.22
C GLY A 329 31.74 3.50 6.40
N THR A 330 32.23 3.28 7.63
CA THR A 330 31.82 4.06 8.80
C THR A 330 31.89 5.53 8.41
N VAL A 331 30.74 6.17 8.28
CA VAL A 331 30.68 7.63 8.32
C VAL A 331 31.29 7.99 9.67
N ASN A 332 32.43 8.67 9.65
CA ASN A 332 33.06 9.15 10.87
C ASN A 332 32.00 9.95 11.62
N GLY A 333 31.53 9.36 12.72
CA GLY A 333 30.67 10.03 13.68
C GLY A 333 31.45 11.20 14.22
N SER A 334 31.30 12.36 13.59
CA SER A 334 31.41 13.61 14.31
C SER A 334 30.36 13.49 15.39
N ALA A 335 30.82 13.34 16.63
CA ALA A 335 29.99 13.23 17.80
C ALA A 335 28.97 14.37 17.76
N VAL A 336 27.74 14.05 17.37
CA VAL A 336 26.62 14.94 17.57
C VAL A 336 26.46 14.95 19.08
N ASN A 337 26.98 16.01 19.69
CA ASN A 337 26.70 16.36 21.08
C ASN A 337 25.21 16.09 21.33
N GLY A 338 24.89 15.39 22.42
CA GLY A 338 23.56 14.88 22.78
C GLY A 338 22.48 15.95 23.01
N GLY A 339 22.36 16.93 22.13
CA GLY A 339 21.15 17.71 21.94
C GLY A 339 20.12 16.81 21.27
N ALA A 340 18.93 16.72 21.86
CA ALA A 340 17.78 16.10 21.23
C ALA A 340 17.67 16.56 19.77
N VAL A 341 17.54 15.62 18.84
CA VAL A 341 17.22 15.94 17.45
C VAL A 341 15.90 16.71 17.50
N LYS A 342 15.96 18.03 17.30
CA LYS A 342 14.77 18.88 17.24
C LYS A 342 14.05 18.52 15.95
N GLY A 343 12.75 18.25 16.02
CA GLY A 343 11.96 18.07 14.82
C GLY A 343 11.85 19.37 14.01
N PRO A 344 11.07 19.35 12.92
CA PRO A 344 11.11 20.40 11.90
C PRO A 344 10.69 21.76 12.45
N ARG A 345 11.31 22.83 11.95
CA ARG A 345 10.80 24.19 12.17
C ARG A 345 9.55 24.46 11.31
N SER A 346 9.42 23.76 10.18
CA SER A 346 8.26 23.76 9.29
C SER A 346 8.19 22.46 8.47
N LEU A 347 6.99 22.08 7.98
CA LEU A 347 6.82 20.96 7.05
C LEU A 347 7.63 21.12 5.75
N LYS A 348 7.97 22.36 5.35
CA LYS A 348 8.82 22.65 4.19
C LYS A 348 10.26 22.12 4.35
N ASP A 349 10.70 21.89 5.59
CA ASP A 349 12.02 21.34 5.92
C ASP A 349 12.11 19.83 5.67
N VAL A 350 10.99 19.15 5.43
CA VAL A 350 10.96 17.72 5.09
C VAL A 350 11.46 17.53 3.67
N GLN A 351 12.49 16.71 3.48
CA GLN A 351 12.93 16.25 2.16
C GLN A 351 12.17 14.99 1.75
N ILE A 352 12.05 14.03 2.67
CA ILE A 352 11.43 12.72 2.40
C ILE A 352 10.46 12.39 3.52
N LEU A 353 9.22 12.02 3.16
CA LEU A 353 8.20 11.52 4.07
C LEU A 353 7.75 10.14 3.63
N THR A 354 7.64 9.19 4.55
CA THR A 354 7.17 7.85 4.19
C THR A 354 6.20 7.32 5.23
N LEU A 355 5.25 6.50 4.77
CA LEU A 355 4.26 5.82 5.60
C LEU A 355 4.11 4.38 5.15
N GLN A 356 4.04 3.46 6.11
CA GLN A 356 3.82 2.04 5.85
C GLN A 356 2.36 1.75 5.49
N GLY A 357 1.41 2.50 6.07
CA GLY A 357 -0.01 2.41 5.75
C GLY A 357 -0.42 3.19 4.49
N HIS A 358 -1.69 3.10 4.15
CA HIS A 358 -2.32 3.61 2.93
C HIS A 358 -3.28 4.76 3.24
N PRO A 359 -2.82 6.03 3.32
CA PRO A 359 -3.70 7.19 3.49
C PRO A 359 -4.65 7.41 2.29
N GLU A 360 -4.34 6.83 1.14
CA GLU A 360 -5.11 6.90 -0.09
C GLU A 360 -6.25 5.86 -0.16
N PHE A 361 -6.22 4.84 0.70
CA PHE A 361 -7.25 3.80 0.73
C PHE A 361 -8.48 4.22 1.56
N THR A 362 -9.59 3.59 1.24
CA THR A 362 -10.88 3.69 1.93
C THR A 362 -11.35 2.29 2.30
N ASP A 363 -12.34 2.20 3.18
CA ASP A 363 -12.94 0.93 3.61
C ASP A 363 -13.28 0.04 2.41
N GLY A 364 -13.98 0.60 1.40
CA GLY A 364 -14.39 -0.16 0.23
C GLY A 364 -13.23 -0.64 -0.65
N ILE A 365 -12.13 0.12 -0.74
CA ILE A 365 -10.91 -0.36 -1.43
C ILE A 365 -10.35 -1.57 -0.68
N VAL A 366 -10.20 -1.46 0.65
CA VAL A 366 -9.63 -2.54 1.46
C VAL A 366 -10.53 -3.77 1.48
N GLU A 367 -11.85 -3.62 1.55
CA GLU A 367 -12.80 -4.74 1.46
C GLU A 367 -12.64 -5.54 0.15
N HIS A 368 -12.52 -4.85 -0.99
CA HIS A 368 -12.27 -5.52 -2.26
C HIS A 368 -10.94 -6.28 -2.28
N ILE A 369 -9.88 -5.71 -1.70
CA ILE A 369 -8.57 -6.37 -1.64
C ILE A 369 -8.63 -7.56 -0.68
N VAL A 370 -9.23 -7.42 0.50
CA VAL A 370 -9.42 -8.49 1.47
C VAL A 370 -10.16 -9.66 0.84
N GLU A 371 -11.30 -9.40 0.18
CA GLU A 371 -12.10 -10.44 -0.47
C GLU A 371 -11.29 -11.19 -1.53
N ALA A 372 -10.57 -10.46 -2.39
CA ALA A 372 -9.72 -11.04 -3.41
C ALA A 372 -8.55 -11.86 -2.84
N ARG A 373 -7.97 -11.46 -1.70
CA ARG A 373 -6.85 -12.18 -1.07
C ARG A 373 -7.31 -13.40 -0.28
N VAL A 374 -8.50 -13.37 0.30
CA VAL A 374 -9.12 -14.53 0.96
C VAL A 374 -9.48 -15.60 -0.06
N SER A 375 -10.06 -15.21 -1.21
CA SER A 375 -10.51 -16.17 -2.23
C SER A 375 -9.38 -17.03 -2.81
N VAL A 376 -8.15 -16.51 -2.81
CA VAL A 376 -6.94 -17.22 -3.25
C VAL A 376 -6.06 -17.71 -2.10
N GLY A 377 -6.53 -17.65 -0.85
CA GLY A 377 -5.83 -18.18 0.32
C GLY A 377 -4.58 -17.40 0.76
N VAL A 378 -4.39 -16.18 0.29
CA VAL A 378 -3.25 -15.31 0.67
C VAL A 378 -3.49 -14.63 2.03
N LEU A 379 -4.76 -14.35 2.35
CA LEU A 379 -5.19 -13.81 3.64
C LEU A 379 -6.13 -14.81 4.31
N ASP A 380 -5.89 -15.09 5.59
CA ASP A 380 -6.74 -16.02 6.33
C ASP A 380 -8.08 -15.39 6.73
N LYS A 381 -9.09 -16.24 6.95
CA LYS A 381 -10.45 -15.81 7.29
C LYS A 381 -10.51 -15.02 8.61
N PRO A 382 -9.84 -15.44 9.71
CA PRO A 382 -9.82 -14.65 10.93
C PRO A 382 -9.29 -13.22 10.73
N THR A 383 -8.20 -13.03 9.99
CA THR A 383 -7.68 -11.70 9.66
C THR A 383 -8.71 -10.89 8.87
N ALA A 384 -9.39 -11.50 7.89
CA ALA A 384 -10.43 -10.82 7.12
C ALA A 384 -11.68 -10.45 7.96
N GLU A 385 -12.09 -11.32 8.88
CA GLU A 385 -13.19 -11.06 9.82
C GLU A 385 -12.86 -9.91 10.76
N ASP A 386 -11.62 -9.84 11.26
CA ASP A 386 -11.17 -8.72 12.09
C ASP A 386 -11.18 -7.38 11.32
N VAL A 387 -10.74 -7.38 10.05
CA VAL A 387 -10.81 -6.18 9.20
C VAL A 387 -12.26 -5.71 9.05
N ARG A 388 -13.19 -6.60 8.70
CA ARG A 388 -14.62 -6.26 8.55
C ARG A 388 -15.21 -5.74 9.86
N ARG A 389 -14.84 -6.32 11.00
CA ARG A 389 -15.24 -5.83 12.33
C ARG A 389 -14.76 -4.40 12.55
N ARG A 390 -13.47 -4.10 12.29
CA ARG A 390 -12.89 -2.75 12.47
C ARG A 390 -13.45 -1.72 11.49
N ILE A 391 -13.77 -2.10 10.25
CA ILE A 391 -14.48 -1.22 9.31
C ILE A 391 -15.88 -0.88 9.84
N GLY A 392 -16.59 -1.84 10.44
CA GLY A 392 -17.89 -1.61 11.07
C GLY A 392 -17.84 -0.73 12.32
N GLU A 393 -16.68 -0.62 12.98
CA GLU A 393 -16.43 0.32 14.06
C GLU A 393 -16.13 1.69 13.45
N LYS A 394 -17.12 2.60 13.46
CA LYS A 394 -16.97 3.96 12.94
C LYS A 394 -15.63 4.59 13.37
N TRP A 395 -14.73 4.81 12.41
CA TRP A 395 -13.40 5.36 12.60
C TRP A 395 -13.22 6.63 11.74
N ALA A 396 -12.24 7.46 12.07
CA ALA A 396 -12.13 8.81 11.50
C ALA A 396 -11.58 8.88 10.07
N ASN A 397 -10.95 7.81 9.57
CA ASN A 397 -10.09 7.79 8.38
C ASN A 397 -9.27 9.08 8.21
N ASP A 398 -8.16 9.13 8.94
CA ASP A 398 -7.28 10.29 9.00
C ASP A 398 -6.36 10.43 7.77
N GLY A 399 -6.50 9.56 6.76
CA GLY A 399 -5.71 9.59 5.52
C GLY A 399 -5.85 10.92 4.78
N ARG A 400 -7.07 11.42 4.64
CA ARG A 400 -7.34 12.71 3.96
C ARG A 400 -7.18 13.89 4.92
N GLY A 401 -7.79 13.79 6.11
CA GLY A 401 -7.91 14.89 7.06
C GLY A 401 -6.64 15.19 7.86
N VAL A 402 -5.69 14.27 7.95
CA VAL A 402 -4.43 14.47 8.69
C VAL A 402 -3.25 14.27 7.76
N VAL A 403 -3.10 13.07 7.20
CA VAL A 403 -1.94 12.71 6.40
C VAL A 403 -1.88 13.53 5.10
N GLY A 404 -3.00 13.62 4.37
CA GLY A 404 -3.08 14.38 3.12
C GLY A 404 -2.78 15.87 3.30
N ARG A 405 -3.14 16.47 4.44
CA ARG A 405 -2.77 17.87 4.75
C ARG A 405 -1.27 18.02 4.97
N VAL A 406 -0.64 17.09 5.69
CA VAL A 406 0.81 17.09 5.90
C VAL A 406 1.55 16.91 4.57
N VAL A 407 1.08 16.02 3.69
CA VAL A 407 1.63 15.84 2.35
C VAL A 407 1.65 17.17 1.59
N TRP A 408 0.55 17.94 1.59
CA TRP A 408 0.52 19.27 0.97
C TRP A 408 1.47 20.27 1.64
N GLY A 409 1.55 20.26 2.98
CA GLY A 409 2.50 21.09 3.73
C GLY A 409 3.96 20.81 3.38
N VAL A 410 4.33 19.53 3.22
CA VAL A 410 5.66 19.10 2.74
C VAL A 410 5.92 19.59 1.32
N LEU A 411 4.90 19.51 0.47
CA LEU A 411 4.91 20.08 -0.88
C LEU A 411 4.81 21.61 -0.88
N GLY A 412 4.89 22.28 0.27
CA GLY A 412 4.95 23.74 0.40
C GLY A 412 3.63 24.46 0.12
N PHE A 413 2.49 23.77 0.24
CA PHE A 413 1.16 24.36 0.23
C PHE A 413 0.65 24.38 1.67
N GLU A 414 0.49 25.58 2.23
CA GLU A 414 -0.11 25.79 3.54
C GLU A 414 -1.55 26.28 3.34
N GLY A 415 -2.47 25.75 4.14
CA GLY A 415 -3.87 26.15 4.19
C GLY A 415 -4.34 26.38 5.61
#